data_AF-A0A3B8MM27-F1
#
_entry.id   AF-A0A3B8MM27-F1
#
_cell.length_a   1.000
_cell.length_b   1.000
_cell.length_c   1.000
_cell.angle_alpha   90.00
_cell.angle_beta   90.00
_cell.angle_gamma   90.00
#
_symmetry.space_group_name_H-M   'P 1'
#
loop_
_entity.id
_entity.type
_entity.pdbx_description
1 polymer ?
#
loop_
_entity_poly.entity_id
_entity_poly.type
_entity_poly.pdbx_seq_one_letter_code
_entity_poly.pdbx_strand_id
1 'polypeptide(L)'
;MAESAEEIREHISGYIKIGVALIVLTAATVGASYIEFNSVFMTLFVGLLIATVKGSLVACYFMHLIEEKAMIYWILGITVFFFAVLMLIPIMTDHNSVFHG
;
A
#
# COMPACT_ATOMS: atom_id res chain seq x y z
N MET A 1 -23.45 1.35 -31.61
CA MET A 1 -23.57 2.61 -30.85
C MET A 1 -24.07 2.39 -29.41
N ALA A 2 -24.86 1.34 -29.10
CA ALA A 2 -25.25 1.00 -27.72
C ALA A 2 -24.22 0.14 -26.97
N GLU A 3 -23.45 -0.71 -27.67
CA GLU A 3 -22.50 -1.67 -27.09
C GLU A 3 -21.35 -1.01 -26.29
N SER A 4 -20.74 0.08 -26.81
CA SER A 4 -19.65 0.77 -26.09
C SER A 4 -20.06 1.50 -24.81
N ALA A 5 -21.33 1.87 -24.64
CA ALA A 5 -21.77 2.60 -23.46
C ALA A 5 -21.95 1.69 -22.23
N GLU A 6 -22.19 0.39 -22.46
CA GLU A 6 -22.38 -0.60 -21.41
C GLU A 6 -21.03 -1.12 -20.88
N GLU A 7 -20.07 -1.41 -21.75
CA GLU A 7 -18.69 -1.79 -21.37
C GLU A 7 -18.00 -0.71 -20.53
N ILE A 8 -18.13 0.57 -20.91
CA ILE A 8 -17.50 1.68 -20.17
C ILE A 8 -18.08 1.81 -18.76
N ARG A 9 -19.37 1.53 -18.56
CA ARG A 9 -20.03 1.61 -17.24
C ARG A 9 -19.54 0.53 -16.29
N GLU A 10 -19.24 -0.66 -16.81
CA GLU A 10 -18.75 -1.78 -16.00
C GLU A 10 -17.33 -1.53 -15.47
N HIS A 11 -16.44 -0.97 -16.30
CA HIS A 11 -15.09 -0.56 -15.89
C HIS A 11 -15.09 0.58 -14.85
N ILE A 12 -16.03 1.51 -14.94
CA ILE A 12 -16.16 2.65 -14.01
C ILE A 12 -16.74 2.22 -12.66
N SER A 13 -17.70 1.30 -12.66
CA SER A 13 -18.34 0.75 -11.45
C SER A 13 -17.33 0.07 -10.52
N GLY A 14 -16.37 -0.66 -11.11
CA GLY A 14 -15.20 -1.19 -10.41
C GLY A 14 -14.51 -0.05 -9.67
N TYR A 15 -13.92 0.90 -10.39
CA TYR A 15 -13.09 1.98 -9.88
C TYR A 15 -13.72 2.82 -8.74
N ILE A 16 -15.03 3.10 -8.83
CA ILE A 16 -15.75 3.87 -7.80
C ILE A 16 -15.81 3.12 -6.47
N LYS A 17 -16.03 1.79 -6.46
CA LYS A 17 -16.09 1.00 -5.22
C LYS A 17 -14.78 1.09 -4.42
N ILE A 18 -13.66 1.21 -5.10
CA ILE A 18 -12.33 1.30 -4.47
C ILE A 18 -11.97 2.71 -4.10
N GLY A 19 -12.35 3.70 -4.91
CA GLY A 19 -12.28 5.09 -4.50
C GLY A 19 -12.99 5.29 -3.16
N VAL A 20 -14.18 4.71 -3.01
CA VAL A 20 -14.92 4.70 -1.74
C VAL A 20 -14.17 3.91 -0.66
N ALA A 21 -13.66 2.71 -0.94
CA ALA A 21 -12.90 1.93 0.03
C ALA A 21 -11.65 2.68 0.54
N LEU A 22 -10.91 3.37 -0.34
CA LEU A 22 -9.74 4.18 0.01
C LEU A 22 -10.09 5.38 0.87
N ILE A 23 -11.22 6.05 0.58
CA ILE A 23 -11.74 7.13 1.41
C ILE A 23 -12.11 6.61 2.80
N VAL A 24 -12.80 5.46 2.89
CA VAL A 24 -13.17 4.82 4.16
C VAL A 24 -11.93 4.44 4.96
N LEU A 25 -10.94 3.79 4.34
CA LEU A 25 -9.67 3.47 4.99
C LEU A 25 -8.94 4.73 5.44
N THR A 26 -9.11 5.85 4.73
CA THR A 26 -8.51 7.14 5.10
C THR A 26 -9.17 7.78 6.30
N ALA A 27 -10.49 7.81 6.33
CA ALA A 27 -11.23 8.18 7.52
C ALA A 27 -10.85 7.29 8.72
N ALA A 28 -10.68 5.99 8.50
CA ALA A 28 -10.24 5.05 9.53
C ALA A 28 -8.81 5.35 10.04
N THR A 29 -7.88 5.75 9.16
CA THR A 29 -6.50 6.12 9.60
C THR A 29 -6.51 7.40 10.42
N VAL A 30 -7.27 8.40 9.97
CA VAL A 30 -7.41 9.68 10.67
C VAL A 30 -8.09 9.45 12.02
N GLY A 31 -9.15 8.66 12.07
CA GLY A 31 -9.83 8.27 13.31
C GLY A 31 -8.93 7.49 14.26
N ALA A 32 -8.14 6.54 13.75
CA ALA A 32 -7.15 5.83 14.56
C ALA A 32 -6.05 6.77 15.10
N SER A 33 -5.69 7.83 14.36
CA SER A 33 -4.74 8.86 14.81
C SER A 33 -5.31 9.79 15.89
N TYR A 34 -6.63 9.90 16.01
CA TYR A 34 -7.29 10.66 17.09
C TYR A 34 -7.43 9.87 18.39
N ILE A 35 -7.32 8.54 18.34
CA ILE A 35 -7.27 7.71 19.54
C ILE A 35 -5.82 7.68 20.01
N GLU A 36 -5.51 8.43 21.07
CA GLU A 36 -4.24 8.30 21.78
C GLU A 36 -4.16 6.92 22.44
N PHE A 37 -3.68 5.94 21.69
CA PHE A 37 -3.25 4.68 22.29
C PHE A 37 -2.03 5.01 23.18
N ASN A 38 -2.17 4.73 24.47
CA ASN A 38 -1.14 4.94 25.51
C ASN A 38 0.23 4.27 25.21
N SER A 39 0.32 3.44 24.16
CA SER A 39 1.54 2.77 23.72
C SER A 39 1.87 3.12 22.27
N VAL A 40 2.98 3.87 22.08
CA VAL A 40 3.54 4.25 20.77
C VAL A 40 3.67 3.06 19.82
N PHE A 41 4.05 1.90 20.33
CA PHE A 41 4.23 0.67 19.54
C PHE A 41 2.93 0.20 18.86
N MET A 42 1.80 0.33 19.55
CA MET A 42 0.49 -0.11 19.02
C MET A 42 -0.01 0.85 17.96
N THR A 43 0.18 2.16 18.16
CA THR A 43 -0.11 3.19 17.15
C THR A 43 0.71 2.98 15.88
N LEU A 44 2.01 2.68 16.01
CA LEU A 44 2.88 2.41 14.86
C LEU A 44 2.45 1.14 14.11
N PHE A 45 2.15 0.06 14.83
CA PHE A 45 1.71 -1.19 14.22
C PHE A 45 0.40 -1.01 13.44
N VAL A 46 -0.60 -0.36 14.05
CA VAL A 46 -1.88 -0.06 13.40
C VAL A 46 -1.70 0.89 12.21
N GLY A 47 -0.87 1.93 12.35
CA GLY A 47 -0.56 2.87 11.28
C GLY A 47 0.10 2.20 10.08
N LEU A 48 1.11 1.35 10.31
CA LEU A 48 1.77 0.55 9.28
C LEU A 48 0.80 -0.41 8.59
N LEU A 49 -0.03 -1.13 9.35
CA LEU A 49 -1.02 -2.05 8.80
C LEU A 49 -2.00 -1.32 7.88
N ILE A 50 -2.56 -0.19 8.33
CA ILE A 50 -3.49 0.60 7.51
C ILE A 50 -2.78 1.19 6.29
N ALA A 51 -1.53 1.64 6.43
CA ALA A 51 -0.73 2.14 5.32
C ALA A 51 -0.46 1.06 4.26
N THR A 52 -0.10 -0.16 4.68
CA THR A 52 0.08 -1.30 3.78
C THR A 52 -1.20 -1.64 3.05
N VAL A 53 -2.33 -1.75 3.75
CA VAL A 53 -3.62 -2.09 3.12
C VAL A 53 -4.03 -1.02 2.11
N LYS A 54 -3.93 0.27 2.44
CA LYS A 54 -4.19 1.35 1.48
C LYS A 54 -3.26 1.30 0.28
N GLY A 55 -1.95 1.15 0.51
CA GLY A 55 -0.94 1.10 -0.54
C GLY A 55 -1.19 -0.07 -1.49
N SER A 56 -1.55 -1.23 -0.96
CA SER A 56 -1.93 -2.41 -1.74
C SER A 56 -3.20 -2.17 -2.55
N LEU A 57 -4.25 -1.53 -1.99
CA LEU A 57 -5.46 -1.20 -2.75
C LEU A 57 -5.17 -0.18 -3.86
N VAL A 58 -4.36 0.85 -3.61
CA VAL A 58 -3.94 1.82 -4.63
C VAL A 58 -3.14 1.12 -5.73
N ALA A 59 -2.18 0.27 -5.37
CA ALA A 59 -1.37 -0.48 -6.34
C ALA A 59 -2.20 -1.48 -7.17
N CYS A 60 -3.17 -2.16 -6.55
CA CYS A 60 -4.04 -3.10 -7.26
C CYS A 60 -5.04 -2.41 -8.20
N TYR A 61 -5.55 -1.22 -7.82
CA TYR A 61 -6.70 -0.61 -8.51
C TYR A 61 -6.42 0.65 -9.32
N PHE A 62 -5.55 1.54 -8.86
CA PHE A 62 -5.12 2.68 -9.68
C PHE A 62 -4.20 2.25 -10.83
N MET A 63 -3.68 1.02 -10.76
CA MET A 63 -2.72 0.45 -11.72
C MET A 63 -3.28 -0.70 -12.57
N HIS A 64 -4.59 -0.71 -12.84
CA HIS A 64 -5.26 -1.45 -13.93
C HIS A 64 -4.67 -2.85 -14.23
N LEU A 65 -4.95 -3.85 -13.36
CA LEU A 65 -4.55 -5.24 -13.62
C LEU A 65 -5.56 -6.06 -14.43
N ILE A 66 -6.70 -5.49 -14.82
CA ILE A 66 -7.76 -6.28 -15.44
C ILE A 66 -7.53 -6.59 -16.92
N GLU A 67 -6.57 -5.93 -17.60
CA GLU A 67 -6.36 -6.20 -19.03
C GLU A 67 -4.94 -6.37 -19.60
N GLU A 68 -3.79 -5.93 -19.02
CA GLU A 68 -2.54 -6.14 -19.82
C GLU A 68 -1.12 -6.23 -19.22
N LYS A 69 -0.72 -5.73 -18.03
CA LYS A 69 0.75 -5.63 -17.73
C LYS A 69 1.24 -6.22 -16.41
N ALA A 70 1.46 -7.54 -16.42
CA ALA A 70 2.25 -8.29 -15.42
C ALA A 70 3.68 -7.73 -15.19
N MET A 71 4.23 -6.99 -16.16
CA MET A 71 5.57 -6.39 -16.10
C MET A 71 5.74 -5.36 -14.97
N ILE A 72 4.69 -4.61 -14.63
CA ILE A 72 4.75 -3.59 -13.57
C ILE A 72 4.80 -4.23 -12.19
N TYR A 73 4.13 -5.36 -11.98
CA TYR A 73 4.20 -6.10 -10.71
C TYR A 73 5.61 -6.66 -10.47
N TRP A 74 6.28 -7.09 -11.55
CA TRP A 74 7.67 -7.50 -11.53
C TRP A 74 8.62 -6.34 -11.17
N ILE A 75 8.43 -5.15 -11.77
CA ILE A 75 9.26 -3.98 -11.46
C ILE A 75 9.04 -3.52 -10.01
N LEU A 76 7.79 -3.48 -9.53
CA LEU A 76 7.46 -3.13 -8.15
C LEU A 76 8.06 -4.14 -7.17
N GLY A 77 7.95 -5.44 -7.46
CA GLY A 77 8.56 -6.51 -6.68
C GLY A 77 10.08 -6.37 -6.58
N ILE A 78 10.76 -6.09 -7.71
CA ILE A 78 12.20 -5.81 -7.73
C ILE A 78 12.54 -4.57 -6.91
N THR A 79 11.74 -3.50 -7.01
CA THR A 79 11.98 -2.25 -6.28
C THR A 79 11.85 -2.45 -4.78
N VAL A 80 10.82 -3.17 -4.32
CA VAL A 80 10.62 -3.52 -2.90
C VAL A 80 11.73 -4.44 -2.40
N PHE A 81 12.16 -5.42 -3.21
CA PHE A 81 13.27 -6.29 -2.88
C PHE A 81 14.56 -5.50 -2.67
N PHE A 82 14.90 -4.61 -3.62
CA PHE A 82 16.09 -3.78 -3.52
C PHE A 82 16.04 -2.83 -2.33
N PHE A 83 14.87 -2.22 -2.08
CA PHE A 83 14.63 -1.38 -0.91
C PHE A 83 14.82 -2.16 0.40
N ALA A 84 14.29 -3.38 0.51
CA ALA A 84 14.47 -4.23 1.69
C ALA A 84 15.96 -4.59 1.90
N VAL A 85 16.68 -4.96 0.83
CA VAL A 85 18.12 -5.24 0.89
C VAL A 85 18.90 -4.01 1.37
N LEU A 86 18.63 -2.84 0.79
CA LEU A 86 19.26 -1.58 1.18
C LEU A 86 18.93 -1.16 2.62
N MET A 87 17.75 -1.49 3.14
CA MET A 87 17.37 -1.24 4.53
C MET A 87 17.99 -2.25 5.51
N LEU A 88 18.23 -3.49 5.07
CA LEU A 88 18.87 -4.52 5.88
C LEU A 88 20.39 -4.28 6.04
N ILE A 89 21.08 -3.76 5.02
CA ILE A 89 22.52 -3.44 5.09
C ILE A 89 22.89 -2.55 6.30
N PRO A 90 22.25 -1.39 6.55
CA PRO A 90 22.55 -0.55 7.70
C PRO A 90 22.15 -1.22 9.02
N ILE A 91 21.06 -1.98 9.07
CA ILE A 91 20.67 -2.74 10.29
C ILE A 91 21.76 -3.75 10.67
N MET A 92 22.29 -4.51 9.70
CA MET A 92 23.35 -5.49 9.96
C MET A 92 24.69 -4.81 10.28
N THR A 93 24.94 -3.65 9.67
CA THR A 93 26.14 -2.84 9.94
C THR A 93 26.11 -2.22 11.34
N ASP A 94 24.96 -1.70 11.76
CA ASP A 94 24.75 -1.10 13.08
C ASP A 94 24.93 -2.14 14.21
N HIS A 95 24.38 -3.35 14.00
CA HIS A 95 24.62 -4.49 14.90
C HIS A 95 26.11 -4.86 15.05
N ASN A 96 26.91 -4.64 13.99
CA ASN A 96 28.35 -4.90 14.01
C ASN A 96 29.17 -3.74 14.62
N SER A 97 28.69 -2.49 14.58
CA SER A 97 29.33 -1.35 15.25
C SER A 97 29.07 -1.29 16.76
N VAL A 98 27.96 -1.86 17.26
CA VAL A 98 27.68 -1.95 18.71
C VAL A 98 28.57 -2.97 19.43
N PHE A 99 29.08 -3.98 18.72
CA PHE A 99 29.96 -5.01 19.29
C PHE A 99 31.46 -4.65 19.30
N HIS A 100 31.82 -3.50 18.72
CA HIS A 100 33.21 -3.02 18.60
C HIS A 100 33.38 -1.60 19.19
N GLY A 101 32.76 -1.34 20.34
CA GLY A 101 32.92 -0.13 21.16
C GLY A 101 33.03 -0.49 22.64
#